data_AF-A0A7C6E3G2-F1
#
_entry.id   AF-A0A7C6E3G2-F1
#
_cell.length_a   1.000
_cell.length_b   1.000
_cell.length_c   1.000
_cell.angle_alpha   90.00
_cell.angle_beta   90.00
_cell.angle_gamma   90.00
#
_symmetry.space_group_name_H-M   'P 1'
#
loop_
_entity.id
_entity.type
_entity.pdbx_description
1 polymer ?
#
loop_
_entity_poly.entity_id
_entity_poly.type
_entity_poly.pdbx_seq_one_letter_code
_entity_poly.pdbx_strand_id
1 'polypeptide(L)' 'MFEVLAGLLSVGAILYTLGVGRQRVAETGLDPRRGPETVGGPPADCVCPHCGARFSQTMKFCGECGKAMRGEAT' A
#
# COMPACT_ATOMS: atom_id res chain seq x y z
N MET A 1 11.42 13.60 50.72
CA MET A 1 10.24 13.27 49.89
C MET A 1 9.80 14.47 49.04
N PHE A 2 9.56 15.65 49.63
CA PHE A 2 9.20 16.87 48.90
C PHE A 2 10.26 17.32 47.87
N GLU A 3 11.54 17.32 48.26
CA GLU A 3 12.68 17.65 47.37
C GLU A 3 12.81 16.70 46.17
N VAL A 4 12.48 15.42 46.35
CA VAL A 4 12.55 14.40 45.30
C VAL A 4 11.42 14.62 44.27
N LEU A 5 10.24 15.02 44.75
CA LEU A 5 9.11 15.36 43.88
C LEU A 5 9.40 16.62 43.06
N ALA A 6 9.96 17.66 43.67
CA ALA A 6 10.37 18.89 42.97
C ALA A 6 11.46 18.62 41.91
N GLY A 7 12.40 17.73 42.20
CA GLY A 7 13.44 17.31 41.25
C GLY A 7 12.87 16.58 40.02
N LEU A 8 11.94 15.64 40.22
CA LEU A 8 11.29 14.92 39.13
C LEU A 8 10.43 15.84 38.24
N LEU A 9 9.71 16.80 38.82
CA LEU A 9 8.98 17.82 38.06
C LEU A 9 9.92 18.71 37.23
N SER A 10 11.06 19.11 37.80
CA SER A 10 12.04 19.96 37.10
C SER A 10 12.67 19.23 35.91
N VAL A 11 13.07 17.97 36.10
CA VAL A 11 13.62 17.16 35.00
C VAL A 11 12.58 16.89 33.93
N GLY A 12 11.33 16.57 34.31
CA GLY A 12 10.23 16.39 33.37
C GLY A 12 9.93 17.64 32.53
N ALA A 13 9.92 18.82 33.17
CA ALA A 13 9.71 20.10 32.49
C ALA A 13 10.85 20.41 31.50
N ILE A 14 12.11 20.16 31.88
CA ILE A 14 13.27 20.36 31.01
C ILE A 14 13.21 19.44 29.78
N LEU A 15 12.89 18.16 29.96
CA LEU A 15 12.77 17.22 28.84
C LEU A 15 11.63 17.62 27.88
N TYR A 16 10.52 18.13 28.42
CA TYR A 16 9.40 18.61 27.63
C TYR A 16 9.74 19.87 26.81
N THR A 17 10.42 20.86 27.40
CA THR A 17 10.81 22.09 26.69
C THR A 17 11.91 21.86 25.66
N LEU A 18 12.82 20.93 25.93
CA LEU A 18 13.86 20.53 24.97
C LEU A 18 13.33 19.60 23.86
N GLY A 19 12.05 19.21 23.89
CA GLY A 19 11.45 18.33 22.89
C GLY A 19 12.00 16.91 22.91
N VAL A 20 12.63 16.49 24.00
CA VAL A 20 13.17 15.13 24.20
C VAL A 20 12.02 14.22 24.64
N GLY A 21 11.11 13.94 23.69
CA GLY A 21 9.95 13.08 23.87
C GLY A 21 9.86 12.06 22.74
N ARG A 22 9.60 10.80 23.10
CA ARG A 22 9.53 9.65 22.18
C ARG A 22 8.73 9.97 20.91
N GLN A 23 9.39 9.81 19.77
CA GLN A 23 8.88 9.68 18.41
C GLN A 23 7.36 9.51 18.31
N ARG A 24 6.69 10.44 17.61
CA ARG A 24 5.43 10.09 16.95
C ARG A 24 5.76 9.34 15.67
N VAL A 25 5.56 8.03 15.76
CA VAL A 25 5.27 7.14 14.65
C VAL A 25 4.22 7.74 13.71
N ALA A 26 4.59 7.96 12.46
CA ALA A 26 3.67 8.23 11.36
C ALA A 26 3.54 6.95 10.54
N GLU A 27 2.86 5.96 11.10
CA GLU A 27 2.54 4.67 10.48
C GLU A 27 1.07 4.61 10.03
N THR A 28 0.51 5.76 9.61
CA THR A 28 -0.67 5.71 8.74
C THR A 28 -0.16 5.57 7.31
N GLY A 29 -0.01 4.31 6.89
CA GLY A 29 0.43 3.90 5.56
C GLY A 29 -0.58 4.23 4.46
N LEU A 30 -0.93 5.50 4.31
CA LEU A 30 -1.62 6.03 3.14
C LEU A 30 -0.59 6.71 2.27
N ASP A 31 0.07 5.90 1.44
CA ASP A 31 0.99 6.39 0.42
C ASP A 31 0.17 7.09 -0.70
N PRO A 32 0.33 8.40 -0.93
CA PRO A 32 -0.46 9.15 -1.91
C PRO A 32 -0.10 8.83 -3.38
N ARG A 33 0.83 7.89 -3.65
CA ARG A 33 1.12 7.44 -5.02
C ARG A 33 0.19 6.31 -5.47
N ARG A 34 -0.60 5.69 -4.59
CA ARG A 34 -1.54 4.64 -5.00
C ARG A 34 -2.86 5.27 -5.47
N GLY A 35 -2.99 5.41 -6.79
CA GLY A 35 -4.24 5.77 -7.45
C GLY A 35 -5.33 4.69 -7.30
N PRO A 36 -6.58 4.99 -7.69
CA PRO A 36 -7.70 4.09 -7.51
C PRO A 36 -7.50 2.80 -8.31
N GLU A 37 -7.29 1.72 -7.59
CA GLU A 37 -7.41 0.36 -8.08
C GLU A 37 -8.85 0.16 -8.56
N THR A 38 -8.99 0.04 -9.88
CA THR A 38 -10.25 -0.05 -10.61
C THR A 38 -10.97 -1.34 -10.25
N VAL A 39 -11.95 -1.27 -9.36
CA VAL A 39 -13.02 -2.26 -9.26
C VAL A 39 -13.98 -2.04 -10.43
N GLY A 40 -13.60 -2.58 -11.59
CA GLY A 40 -14.46 -2.76 -12.75
C GLY A 40 -14.32 -4.20 -13.20
N GLY A 41 -15.38 -5.00 -13.04
CA GLY A 41 -15.35 -6.42 -13.40
C GLY A 41 -14.91 -6.62 -14.86
N PRO A 42 -14.04 -7.60 -15.14
CA PRO A 42 -13.46 -7.70 -16.46
C PRO A 42 -14.50 -8.12 -17.51
N PRO A 43 -14.50 -7.50 -18.71
CA PRO A 43 -15.29 -7.98 -19.84
C PRO A 43 -14.90 -9.43 -20.18
N ALA A 44 -15.83 -10.22 -20.71
CA ALA A 44 -15.65 -11.65 -20.97
C ALA A 44 -14.45 -11.98 -21.89
N ASP A 45 -13.98 -11.00 -22.66
CA ASP A 45 -12.78 -11.06 -23.50
C ASP A 45 -11.45 -11.05 -22.73
N CYS A 46 -11.50 -10.92 -21.41
CA CYS A 46 -10.32 -10.97 -20.56
C CYS A 46 -10.06 -12.35 -19.95
N VAL A 47 -10.79 -13.39 -20.37
CA VAL A 47 -10.52 -14.76 -19.95
C VAL A 47 -9.77 -15.49 -21.06
N CYS A 48 -8.60 -16.05 -20.74
CA CYS A 48 -7.83 -16.81 -21.70
C CYS A 48 -8.54 -18.13 -22.05
N PRO A 49 -8.80 -18.44 -23.33
CA PRO A 49 -9.44 -19.69 -23.73
C PRO A 49 -8.52 -20.92 -23.58
N HIS A 50 -7.21 -20.72 -23.39
CA HIS A 50 -6.24 -21.81 -23.31
C HIS A 50 -5.95 -22.30 -21.89
N CYS A 51 -5.89 -21.39 -20.92
CA CYS A 51 -5.59 -21.73 -19.53
C CYS A 51 -6.65 -21.25 -18.52
N GLY A 52 -7.63 -20.45 -18.95
CA GLY A 52 -8.67 -19.91 -18.08
C GLY A 52 -8.24 -18.71 -17.22
N ALA A 53 -7.01 -18.21 -17.38
CA ALA A 53 -6.54 -17.03 -16.65
C ALA A 53 -7.42 -15.81 -16.95
N ARG A 54 -7.79 -15.08 -15.89
CA ARG A 54 -8.62 -13.87 -15.97
C ARG A 54 -7.74 -12.65 -15.84
N PHE A 55 -7.95 -11.68 -16.72
CA PHE A 55 -7.20 -10.43 -16.75
C PHE A 55 -8.13 -9.25 -16.53
N SER A 56 -7.59 -8.13 -16.07
CA SER A 56 -8.36 -6.90 -15.90
C SER A 56 -8.48 -6.10 -17.20
N GLN A 57 -7.65 -6.43 -18.20
CA GLN A 57 -7.58 -5.74 -19.49
C GLN A 57 -7.43 -6.77 -20.62
N THR A 58 -7.95 -6.47 -21.80
CA THR A 58 -7.82 -7.32 -22.99
C THR A 58 -6.38 -7.31 -23.50
N MET A 59 -5.72 -8.47 -23.50
CA MET A 59 -4.33 -8.63 -23.95
C MET A 59 -4.24 -9.46 -25.24
N LYS A 60 -3.26 -9.14 -26.10
CA LYS A 60 -2.98 -9.88 -27.35
C LYS A 60 -2.44 -11.30 -27.08
N PHE A 61 -1.67 -11.43 -26.00
CA PHE A 61 -1.10 -12.69 -25.52
C PHE A 61 -1.42 -12.88 -24.03
N CYS A 62 -1.52 -14.13 -23.60
CA CYS A 62 -1.73 -14.49 -22.21
C CYS A 62 -0.42 -14.35 -21.43
N GLY A 63 -0.41 -13.53 -20.37
CA GLY A 63 0.77 -13.35 -19.51
C GLY A 63 1.13 -14.57 -18.65
N GLU A 64 0.19 -15.50 -18.45
CA GLU A 64 0.39 -16.72 -17.67
C GLU A 64 0.88 -17.90 -18.53
N CYS A 65 0.25 -18.15 -19.69
CA CYS A 65 0.58 -19.31 -20.52
C CYS A 65 1.32 -18.96 -21.83
N GLY A 66 1.50 -17.68 -22.15
CA GLY A 66 2.23 -17.21 -23.33
C GLY A 66 1.51 -17.38 -24.68
N LYS A 67 0.30 -17.95 -24.72
CA LYS A 67 -0.46 -18.17 -25.96
C LYS A 67 -1.24 -16.91 -26.39
N ALA A 68 -1.43 -16.73 -27.70
CA ALA A 68 -2.24 -15.65 -28.24
C ALA A 68 -3.72 -15.80 -27.84
N MET A 69 -4.37 -14.73 -27.38
CA MET A 69 -5.78 -14.80 -26.91
C MET A 69 -6.78 -14.68 -28.06
N ARG A 70 -6.39 -14.04 -29.17
CA ARG A 70 -7.15 -13.97 -30.42
C ARG A 70 -6.21 -14.34 -31.56
N GLY A 71 -6.43 -15.50 -32.15
CA GLY A 71 -5.72 -15.91 -33.36
C GLY A 71 -6.25 -15.12 -34.54
N GLU A 72 -5.43 -14.20 -35.06
CA GLU A 72 -5.31 -13.93 -36.49
C GLU A 72 -3.94 -13.27 -36.70
N ALA A 73 -2.92 -14.10 -36.89
CA ALA A 73 -1.73 -13.68 -37.63
C ALA A 73 -2.02 -14.04 -39.10
N THR A 74 -2.79 -13.19 -39.77
CA THR A 74 -2.80 -13.12 -41.24
C THR A 74 -1.61 -12.32 -41.71
#